data_AF-A0AAW2E8R7-F1
#
_entry.id   AF-A0AAW2E8R7-F1
#
_cell.length_a   1.000
_cell.length_b   1.000
_cell.length_c   1.000
_cell.angle_alpha   90.00
_cell.angle_beta   90.00
_cell.angle_gamma   90.00
#
_symmetry.space_group_name_H-M   'P 1'
#
loop_
_entity.id
_entity.type
_entity.pdbx_description
1 polymer ?
#
loop_
_entity_poly.entity_id
_entity_poly.type
_entity_poly.pdbx_seq_one_letter_code
_entity_poly.pdbx_strand_id
1 'polypeptide(L)'
;MITSLNNSGNAVIKDLVPLLNEYMLNAVIEIGVGTSLRDLGMFQQQYREALERMHEPFISRFWKPWLYINWMFFLTSEGREYRKIVKMFEKFTDLAIIKRKFYHDCTNDKYLPNFDNDRSTKEDSSKSIGYNAKLQKNQFAMLDLLIAESRKGHMIDSDIKEEINTFIFMSYNTTMNSMCFTLALLAEHRDIQIRVRNEIRTALQNNGNKFTVELLQDLTYLERCIKESLRLYPTNFMISRIIEKDLKLSI
;
A
#
# COMPACT_ATOMS: atom_id res chain seq x y z
N MET A 1 -15.25 -6.20 -27.05
CA MET A 1 -14.06 -6.96 -27.52
C MET A 1 -13.23 -6.02 -28.40
N ILE A 2 -12.29 -5.27 -27.82
CA ILE A 2 -11.46 -4.29 -28.55
C ILE A 2 -10.25 -5.02 -29.12
N THR A 3 -10.12 -5.08 -30.45
CA THR A 3 -9.19 -5.95 -31.17
C THR A 3 -7.92 -5.27 -31.70
N SER A 4 -7.68 -3.98 -31.46
CA SER A 4 -6.36 -3.40 -31.71
C SER A 4 -6.11 -2.07 -30.98
N LEU A 5 -5.02 -2.03 -30.23
CA LEU A 5 -4.32 -0.78 -29.86
C LEU A 5 -3.13 -0.67 -30.81
N ASN A 6 -3.10 0.38 -31.63
CA ASN A 6 -2.11 0.57 -32.69
C ASN A 6 -0.67 0.63 -32.15
N ASN A 7 0.16 -0.26 -32.70
CA ASN A 7 1.62 -0.26 -32.86
C ASN A 7 2.37 1.02 -32.40
N SER A 8 2.87 0.98 -31.18
CA SER A 8 4.28 1.29 -30.91
C SER A 8 4.98 -0.06 -30.67
N GLY A 9 6.16 -0.29 -31.23
CA GLY A 9 6.83 -1.60 -31.35
C GLY A 9 7.23 -2.33 -30.05
N ASN A 10 6.54 -2.09 -28.94
CA ASN A 10 6.65 -2.88 -27.71
C ASN A 10 5.52 -3.91 -27.67
N ALA A 11 5.82 -5.09 -27.11
CA ALA A 11 4.88 -6.18 -26.95
C ALA A 11 3.56 -5.67 -26.34
N VAL A 12 2.45 -5.94 -27.01
CA VAL A 12 1.11 -5.67 -26.47
C VAL A 12 1.02 -6.37 -25.12
N ILE A 13 0.96 -5.60 -24.04
CA ILE A 13 0.80 -6.13 -22.68
C ILE A 13 -0.60 -6.74 -22.63
N LYS A 14 -0.66 -8.07 -22.68
CA LYS A 14 -1.93 -8.83 -22.69
C LYS A 14 -2.59 -8.88 -21.31
N ASP A 15 -1.81 -8.69 -20.24
CA ASP A 15 -2.28 -8.71 -18.87
C ASP A 15 -1.67 -7.54 -18.08
N LEU A 16 -2.54 -6.72 -17.50
CA LEU A 16 -2.15 -5.57 -16.67
C LEU A 16 -1.74 -6.00 -15.26
N VAL A 17 -2.18 -7.17 -14.79
CA VAL A 17 -1.97 -7.61 -13.41
C VAL A 17 -0.49 -7.78 -13.09
N PRO A 18 0.34 -8.50 -13.88
CA PRO A 18 1.76 -8.65 -13.58
C PRO A 18 2.52 -7.31 -13.61
N LEU A 19 2.17 -6.43 -14.55
CA LEU A 19 2.78 -5.12 -14.69
C LEU A 19 2.50 -4.23 -13.47
N LEU A 20 1.23 -4.16 -13.07
CA LEU A 20 0.80 -3.35 -11.93
C LEU A 20 1.31 -3.97 -10.63
N ASN A 21 1.34 -5.29 -10.50
CA ASN A 21 1.89 -5.96 -9.33
C ASN A 21 3.38 -5.59 -9.14
N GLU A 22 4.15 -5.60 -10.23
CA GLU A 22 5.57 -5.27 -10.15
C GLU A 22 5.80 -3.83 -9.66
N TYR A 23 5.10 -2.89 -10.29
CA TYR A 23 5.20 -1.47 -9.99
C TYR A 23 4.69 -1.13 -8.59
N MET A 24 3.50 -1.62 -8.24
CA MET A 24 2.85 -1.32 -6.96
C MET A 24 3.66 -1.88 -5.79
N LEU A 25 4.19 -3.09 -5.91
CA LEU A 25 5.02 -3.64 -4.84
C LEU A 25 6.28 -2.80 -4.62
N ASN A 26 6.95 -2.38 -5.69
CA ASN A 26 8.14 -1.54 -5.57
C ASN A 26 7.81 -0.20 -4.91
N ALA A 27 6.73 0.46 -5.36
CA ALA A 27 6.29 1.73 -4.79
C ALA A 27 5.93 1.61 -3.30
N VAL A 28 5.19 0.57 -2.91
CA VAL A 28 4.81 0.32 -1.52
C VAL A 28 6.01 0.07 -0.63
N ILE A 29 7.00 -0.71 -1.09
CA ILE A 29 8.21 -0.98 -0.32
C ILE A 29 9.05 0.30 -0.20
N GLU A 30 9.18 1.10 -1.26
CA GLU A 30 9.89 2.37 -1.20
C GLU A 30 9.21 3.36 -0.24
N ILE A 31 7.87 3.43 -0.23
CA ILE A 31 7.10 4.30 0.68
C ILE A 31 7.14 3.78 2.13
N GLY A 32 6.94 2.49 2.33
CA GLY A 32 6.83 1.88 3.65
C GLY A 32 8.18 1.68 4.32
N VAL A 33 9.16 1.15 3.59
CA VAL A 33 10.45 0.70 4.11
C VAL A 33 11.57 1.69 3.79
N GLY A 34 11.44 2.50 2.73
CA GLY A 34 12.49 3.43 2.30
C GLY A 34 13.68 2.73 1.64
N THR A 35 13.51 1.50 1.19
CA THR A 35 14.51 0.72 0.44
C THR A 35 13.94 0.28 -0.90
N SER A 36 14.77 0.16 -1.94
CA SER A 36 14.32 -0.39 -3.22
C SER A 36 14.51 -1.91 -3.23
N LEU A 37 13.51 -2.64 -3.73
CA LEU A 37 13.58 -4.09 -3.86
C LEU A 37 14.52 -4.56 -5.00
N ARG A 38 14.93 -3.63 -5.88
CA ARG A 38 15.66 -3.90 -7.13
C ARG A 38 17.03 -4.58 -6.94
N ASP A 39 17.65 -4.39 -5.77
CA ASP A 39 19.00 -4.88 -5.50
C ASP A 39 19.05 -6.35 -5.02
N LEU A 40 17.89 -7.01 -4.88
CA LEU A 40 17.76 -8.30 -4.19
C LEU A 40 17.69 -9.53 -5.12
N GLY A 41 17.78 -9.35 -6.45
CA GLY A 41 17.92 -10.43 -7.43
C GLY A 41 16.93 -11.60 -7.25
N MET A 42 17.43 -12.80 -6.96
CA MET A 42 16.60 -14.01 -6.75
C MET A 42 15.64 -13.90 -5.56
N PHE A 43 16.00 -13.14 -4.52
CA PHE A 43 15.14 -12.97 -3.35
C PHE A 43 13.89 -12.14 -3.68
N GLN A 44 14.01 -11.16 -4.58
CA GLN A 44 12.87 -10.38 -5.06
C GLN A 44 11.81 -11.27 -5.71
N GLN A 45 12.22 -12.22 -6.56
CA GLN A 45 11.28 -13.12 -7.23
C GLN A 45 10.57 -14.04 -6.23
N GLN A 46 11.33 -14.62 -5.29
CA GLN A 46 10.77 -15.46 -4.24
C GLN A 46 9.79 -14.69 -3.35
N TYR A 47 10.12 -13.45 -3.00
CA TYR A 47 9.27 -12.59 -2.19
C TYR A 47 7.97 -12.22 -2.91
N ARG A 48 8.03 -11.90 -4.21
CA ARG A 48 6.84 -11.66 -5.05
C ARG A 48 5.93 -12.87 -5.12
N GLU A 49 6.50 -14.03 -5.40
CA GLU A 49 5.74 -15.28 -5.47
C GLU A 49 5.11 -15.63 -4.11
N ALA A 50 5.81 -15.35 -3.01
CA ALA A 50 5.28 -15.55 -1.66
C ALA A 50 4.14 -14.59 -1.31
N LEU A 51 4.24 -13.33 -1.73
CA LEU A 51 3.18 -12.32 -1.61
C LEU A 51 1.93 -12.74 -2.36
N GLU A 52 2.09 -13.18 -3.61
CA GLU A 52 0.98 -13.68 -4.41
C GLU A 52 0.35 -14.89 -3.74
N ARG A 53 1.11 -15.90 -3.28
CA ARG A 53 0.51 -17.08 -2.63
C ARG A 53 -0.06 -16.85 -1.23
N MET A 54 0.24 -15.72 -0.58
CA MET A 54 -0.18 -15.47 0.80
C MET A 54 -1.72 -15.48 0.98
N HIS A 55 -2.48 -15.15 -0.06
CA HIS A 55 -3.94 -15.11 0.03
C HIS A 55 -4.59 -16.52 0.03
N GLU A 56 -3.95 -17.54 -0.54
CA GLU A 56 -4.56 -18.87 -0.70
C GLU A 56 -4.92 -19.52 0.65
N PRO A 57 -4.02 -19.56 1.66
CA PRO A 57 -4.35 -20.13 2.97
C PRO A 57 -5.40 -19.31 3.71
N PHE A 58 -5.45 -17.99 3.49
CA PHE A 58 -6.47 -17.13 4.08
C PHE A 58 -7.87 -17.47 3.55
N ILE A 59 -8.01 -17.58 2.22
CA ILE A 59 -9.27 -17.96 1.58
C ILE A 59 -9.66 -19.40 1.97
N SER A 60 -8.71 -20.33 1.96
CA SER A 60 -8.94 -21.72 2.33
C SER A 60 -9.46 -21.83 3.77
N ARG A 61 -8.84 -21.12 4.71
CA ARG A 61 -9.28 -21.09 6.10
C ARG A 61 -10.68 -20.49 6.22
N PHE A 62 -10.96 -19.38 5.53
CA PHE A 62 -12.27 -18.71 5.54
C PHE A 62 -13.43 -19.66 5.16
N TRP A 63 -13.23 -20.54 4.16
CA TRP A 63 -14.27 -21.48 3.70
C TRP A 63 -14.28 -22.83 4.42
N LYS A 64 -13.23 -23.18 5.16
CA LYS A 64 -13.06 -24.48 5.81
C LYS A 64 -13.03 -24.30 7.34
N PRO A 65 -14.19 -24.31 8.04
CA PRO A 65 -14.24 -24.11 9.50
C PRO A 65 -13.38 -25.08 10.31
N TRP A 66 -13.14 -26.30 9.82
CA TRP A 66 -12.26 -27.28 10.47
C TRP A 66 -10.78 -26.86 10.48
N LEU A 67 -10.36 -25.93 9.62
CA LEU A 67 -9.01 -25.34 9.63
C LEU A 67 -8.90 -24.11 10.55
N TYR A 68 -9.96 -23.74 11.29
CA TYR A 68 -9.88 -22.64 12.27
C TYR A 68 -8.99 -22.96 13.45
N ILE A 69 -8.82 -24.24 13.77
CA ILE A 69 -7.95 -24.70 14.85
C ILE A 69 -6.49 -24.60 14.40
N ASN A 70 -5.72 -23.68 15.02
CA ASN A 70 -4.35 -23.36 14.62
C ASN A 70 -3.43 -24.59 14.52
N TRP A 71 -3.42 -25.47 15.53
CA TRP A 71 -2.53 -26.64 15.54
C TRP A 71 -2.85 -27.59 14.39
N MET A 72 -4.14 -27.81 14.12
CA MET A 72 -4.61 -28.68 13.03
C MET A 72 -4.23 -28.09 11.68
N PHE A 73 -4.39 -26.78 11.50
CA PHE A 73 -3.97 -26.07 10.29
C PHE A 73 -2.46 -26.23 10.03
N PHE A 74 -1.60 -26.03 11.03
CA PHE A 74 -0.15 -26.13 10.86
C PHE A 74 0.35 -27.57 10.55
N LEU A 75 -0.47 -28.59 10.76
CA LEU A 75 -0.18 -29.97 10.36
C LEU A 75 -0.51 -30.24 8.88
N THR A 76 -1.31 -29.39 8.23
CA THR A 76 -1.64 -29.53 6.81
C THR A 76 -0.49 -29.09 5.90
N SER A 77 -0.55 -29.44 4.61
CA SER A 77 0.37 -28.91 3.59
C SER A 77 0.27 -27.39 3.48
N GLU A 78 -0.97 -26.87 3.41
CA GLU A 78 -1.24 -25.43 3.32
C GLU A 78 -0.66 -24.65 4.52
N GLY A 79 -0.79 -25.18 5.73
CA GLY A 79 -0.22 -24.54 6.93
C GLY A 79 1.32 -24.56 6.98
N ARG A 80 1.96 -25.60 6.42
CA ARG A 80 3.42 -25.63 6.27
C ARG A 80 3.91 -24.61 5.25
N GLU A 81 3.20 -24.45 4.13
CA GLU A 81 3.51 -23.44 3.12
C GLU A 81 3.31 -22.04 3.65
N TYR A 82 2.18 -21.78 4.33
CA TYR A 82 1.94 -20.52 5.02
C TYR A 82 3.08 -20.16 5.97
N ARG A 83 3.57 -21.12 6.78
CA ARG A 83 4.72 -20.88 7.66
C ARG A 83 6.01 -20.56 6.91
N LYS A 84 6.25 -21.14 5.74
CA LYS A 84 7.41 -20.79 4.89
C LYS A 84 7.29 -19.38 4.33
N ILE A 85 6.09 -19.00 3.88
CA ILE A 85 5.76 -17.67 3.39
C ILE A 85 6.02 -16.65 4.51
N VAL A 86 5.37 -16.79 5.67
CA VAL A 86 5.55 -15.85 6.81
C VAL A 86 7.03 -15.70 7.20
N LYS A 87 7.79 -16.80 7.29
CA LYS A 87 9.24 -16.73 7.56
C LYS A 87 10.03 -15.93 6.53
N MET A 88 9.58 -15.89 5.28
CA MET A 88 10.21 -15.08 4.23
C MET A 88 9.94 -13.59 4.44
N PHE A 89 8.72 -13.23 4.84
CA PHE A 89 8.36 -11.87 5.22
C PHE A 89 9.16 -11.38 6.42
N GLU A 90 9.19 -12.18 7.49
CA GLU A 90 9.99 -11.89 8.68
C GLU A 90 11.45 -11.61 8.32
N LYS A 91 12.07 -12.47 7.51
CA LYS A 91 13.45 -12.28 7.04
C LYS A 91 13.63 -10.98 6.26
N PHE A 92 12.71 -10.65 5.36
CA PHE A 92 12.78 -9.40 4.60
C PHE A 92 12.70 -8.19 5.53
N THR A 93 11.72 -8.17 6.44
CA THR A 93 11.54 -7.08 7.39
C THR A 93 12.71 -6.96 8.36
N ASP A 94 13.28 -8.08 8.81
CA ASP A 94 14.46 -8.08 9.69
C ASP A 94 15.65 -7.40 9.01
N LEU A 95 15.95 -7.80 7.78
CA LEU A 95 17.03 -7.20 7.00
C LEU A 95 16.80 -5.70 6.77
N ALA A 96 15.55 -5.32 6.47
CA ALA A 96 15.19 -3.93 6.25
C ALA A 96 15.34 -3.09 7.53
N ILE A 97 14.84 -3.58 8.66
CA ILE A 97 14.93 -2.90 9.96
C ILE A 97 16.40 -2.75 10.38
N ILE A 98 17.21 -3.82 10.27
CA ILE A 98 18.64 -3.78 10.61
C ILE A 98 19.36 -2.74 9.75
N LYS A 99 19.16 -2.77 8.43
CA LYS A 99 19.80 -1.82 7.50
C LYS A 99 19.39 -0.38 7.81
N ARG A 100 18.12 -0.14 8.16
CA ARG A 100 17.61 1.20 8.44
C ARG A 100 18.06 1.73 9.80
N LYS A 101 18.09 0.89 10.84
CA LYS A 101 18.65 1.25 12.15
C LYS A 101 20.13 1.62 12.02
N PHE A 102 20.93 0.80 11.33
CA PHE A 102 22.33 1.09 11.06
C PHE A 102 22.52 2.43 10.32
N TYR A 103 21.68 2.72 9.33
CA TYR A 103 21.73 4.01 8.62
C TYR A 103 21.49 5.20 9.57
N HIS A 104 20.53 5.09 10.48
CA HIS A 104 20.23 6.15 11.45
C HIS A 104 21.34 6.32 12.48
N ASP A 105 21.90 5.21 12.96
CA ASP A 105 23.05 5.22 13.88
C ASP A 105 24.28 5.87 13.22
N CYS A 106 24.53 5.62 11.92
CA CYS A 106 25.60 6.29 11.16
C CYS A 106 25.32 7.77 10.87
N THR A 107 24.05 8.18 10.82
CA THR A 107 23.66 9.57 10.51
C THR A 107 23.38 10.41 11.75
N ASN A 108 23.65 9.88 12.95
CA ASN A 108 23.31 10.49 14.25
C ASN A 108 21.88 11.03 14.24
N ASP A 109 20.94 10.26 13.70
CA ASP A 109 19.50 10.49 13.78
C ASP A 109 18.98 11.76 13.11
N LYS A 110 19.81 12.38 12.27
CA LYS A 110 19.47 13.60 11.55
C LYS A 110 18.20 13.46 10.69
N TYR A 111 17.89 12.23 10.26
CA TYR A 111 16.77 11.87 9.39
C TYR A 111 15.68 11.07 10.12
N LEU A 112 15.62 11.14 11.46
CA LEU A 112 14.47 10.67 12.21
C LEU A 112 13.53 11.84 12.55
N PRO A 113 12.21 11.61 12.50
CA PRO A 113 11.24 12.62 12.92
C PRO A 113 11.36 12.86 14.42
N ASN A 114 11.66 14.10 14.79
CA ASN A 114 11.75 14.51 16.20
C ASN A 114 10.45 15.22 16.62
N PHE A 115 9.46 14.42 17.04
CA PHE A 115 8.11 14.92 17.38
C PHE A 115 8.05 15.85 18.61
N ASP A 116 9.11 15.91 19.42
CA ASP A 116 9.09 16.65 20.68
C ASP A 116 9.28 18.17 20.49
N ASN A 117 9.87 18.59 19.36
CA ASN A 117 10.03 20.02 19.03
C ASN A 117 8.72 20.68 18.53
N ASP A 118 7.73 19.90 18.08
CA ASP A 118 6.49 20.44 17.49
C ASP A 118 5.40 20.79 18.53
N ARG A 119 5.54 20.38 19.81
CA ARG A 119 4.58 20.73 20.87
C ARG A 119 4.79 22.14 21.46
N SER A 120 5.84 22.87 21.07
CA SER A 120 6.20 24.17 21.67
C SER A 120 5.79 25.41 20.87
N THR A 121 5.20 25.27 19.68
CA THR A 121 4.59 26.40 18.95
C THR A 121 3.09 26.44 19.21
N LYS A 122 2.70 27.40 20.06
CA LYS A 122 1.34 27.68 20.54
C LYS A 122 0.32 27.91 19.42
N GLU A 123 -0.91 27.55 19.79
CA GLU A 123 -2.21 27.90 19.23
C GLU A 123 -2.25 29.23 18.46
N ASP A 124 -2.66 29.15 17.19
CA ASP A 124 -3.49 30.18 16.56
C ASP A 124 -4.55 29.47 15.70
N SER A 125 -5.75 29.39 16.28
CA SER A 125 -6.97 28.87 15.67
C SER A 125 -7.49 29.85 14.61
N SER A 126 -7.29 29.54 13.32
CA SER A 126 -8.24 29.79 12.22
C SER A 126 -7.58 29.61 10.84
N LYS A 127 -7.44 28.35 10.40
CA LYS A 127 -7.41 27.99 8.97
C LYS A 127 -7.75 26.51 8.85
N SER A 128 -8.87 26.25 8.19
CA SER A 128 -9.42 24.93 7.87
C SER A 128 -8.37 24.00 7.24
N ILE A 129 -8.25 22.80 7.82
CA ILE A 129 -7.76 21.53 7.22
C ILE A 129 -6.67 21.74 6.15
N GLY A 130 -5.55 22.32 6.57
CA GLY A 130 -4.30 22.28 5.83
C GLY A 130 -3.35 21.32 6.53
N TYR A 131 -3.21 20.11 6.00
CA TYR A 131 -2.13 19.21 6.43
C TYR A 131 -0.80 19.97 6.34
N ASN A 132 -0.11 20.05 7.47
CA ASN A 132 1.02 20.95 7.73
C ASN A 132 2.04 21.02 6.57
N ALA A 133 2.20 22.22 5.98
CA ALA A 133 3.21 22.56 4.96
C ALA A 133 4.67 22.41 5.43
N LYS A 134 4.93 21.92 6.65
CA LYS A 134 6.26 21.58 7.17
C LYS A 134 6.61 20.09 7.10
N LEU A 135 5.61 19.20 6.99
CA LEU A 135 5.83 17.76 6.70
C LEU A 135 6.38 17.53 5.28
N GLN A 136 6.24 18.52 4.39
CA GLN A 136 6.78 18.46 3.03
C GLN A 136 8.31 18.44 2.96
N LYS A 137 9.06 18.85 4.01
CA LYS A 137 10.52 18.95 3.90
C LYS A 137 11.28 17.65 4.17
N ASN A 138 10.66 16.65 4.80
CA ASN A 138 11.23 15.31 4.98
C ASN A 138 10.09 14.27 4.89
N GLN A 139 9.82 13.72 3.71
CA GLN A 139 8.96 12.52 3.60
C GLN A 139 9.72 11.35 4.24
N PHE A 140 9.38 11.04 5.48
CA PHE A 140 9.90 9.86 6.18
C PHE A 140 9.15 8.61 5.71
N ALA A 141 9.86 7.50 5.54
CA ALA A 141 9.21 6.22 5.31
C ALA A 141 8.43 5.80 6.57
N MET A 142 7.40 4.97 6.43
CA MET A 142 6.64 4.46 7.58
C MET A 142 7.57 3.78 8.61
N LEU A 143 8.57 3.03 8.15
CA LEU A 143 9.58 2.41 8.99
C LEU A 143 10.37 3.43 9.82
N ASP A 144 10.66 4.62 9.28
CA ASP A 144 11.39 5.66 10.03
C ASP A 144 10.55 6.22 11.18
N LEU A 145 9.25 6.38 10.95
CA LEU A 145 8.29 6.80 11.98
C LEU A 145 8.23 5.75 13.11
N LEU A 146 8.18 4.46 12.76
CA LEU A 146 8.13 3.37 13.72
C LEU A 146 9.45 3.21 14.50
N ILE A 147 10.61 3.41 13.85
CA ILE A 147 11.92 3.39 14.54
C ILE A 147 12.02 4.57 15.53
N ALA A 148 11.50 5.76 15.18
CA ALA A 148 11.48 6.89 16.10
C ALA A 148 10.69 6.58 17.38
N GLU A 149 9.49 5.99 17.24
CA GLU A 149 8.67 5.60 18.38
C GLU A 149 9.28 4.46 19.20
N SER A 150 9.95 3.50 18.55
CA SER A 150 10.67 2.44 19.24
C SER A 150 11.80 2.98 20.13
N ARG A 151 12.52 4.01 19.68
CA ARG A 151 13.58 4.65 20.46
C ARG A 151 13.07 5.46 21.65
N LYS A 152 11.81 5.90 21.61
CA LYS A 152 11.11 6.48 22.77
C LYS A 152 10.61 5.41 23.76
N GLY A 153 10.76 4.13 23.44
CA GLY A 153 10.32 3.01 24.28
C GLY A 153 8.84 2.66 24.15
N HIS A 154 8.13 3.21 23.16
CA HIS A 154 6.70 2.94 22.96
C HIS A 154 6.41 1.67 22.14
N MET A 155 7.39 1.13 21.41
CA MET A 155 7.20 -0.04 20.53
C MET A 155 8.42 -0.98 20.54
N ILE A 156 8.16 -2.28 20.48
CA ILE A 156 9.17 -3.33 20.38
C ILE A 156 9.43 -3.65 18.90
N ASP A 157 10.61 -4.15 18.58
CA ASP A 157 10.98 -4.56 17.21
C ASP A 157 10.01 -5.58 16.60
N SER A 158 9.36 -6.43 17.40
CA SER A 158 8.31 -7.34 16.92
C SER A 158 7.13 -6.58 16.33
N ASP A 159 6.70 -5.53 17.04
CA ASP A 159 5.51 -4.75 16.68
C ASP A 159 5.78 -3.98 15.38
N ILE A 160 6.99 -3.42 15.24
CA ILE A 160 7.43 -2.77 13.99
C ILE A 160 7.37 -3.74 12.81
N LYS A 161 7.80 -4.99 12.99
CA LYS A 161 7.77 -6.00 11.92
C LYS A 161 6.34 -6.34 11.52
N GLU A 162 5.47 -6.56 12.50
CA GLU A 162 4.07 -6.90 12.26
C GLU A 162 3.34 -5.76 11.52
N GLU A 163 3.54 -4.52 11.95
CA GLU A 163 2.96 -3.33 11.31
C GLU A 163 3.44 -3.17 9.86
N ILE A 164 4.74 -3.33 9.61
CA ILE A 164 5.30 -3.19 8.25
C ILE A 164 4.83 -4.31 7.34
N ASN A 165 4.83 -5.56 7.81
CA ASN A 165 4.35 -6.69 7.02
C ASN A 165 2.87 -6.54 6.67
N THR A 166 2.07 -6.10 7.64
CA THR A 166 0.64 -5.82 7.45
C THR A 166 0.44 -4.69 6.44
N PHE A 167 1.18 -3.58 6.58
CA PHE A 167 1.12 -2.46 5.65
C PHE A 167 1.47 -2.87 4.22
N ILE A 168 2.60 -3.58 4.03
CA ILE A 168 3.03 -4.01 2.70
C ILE A 168 1.96 -4.91 2.09
N PHE A 169 1.51 -5.93 2.81
CA PHE A 169 0.53 -6.90 2.31
C PHE A 169 -0.82 -6.25 1.96
N MET A 170 -1.34 -5.38 2.82
CA MET A 170 -2.66 -4.77 2.63
C MET A 170 -2.64 -3.72 1.52
N SER A 171 -1.58 -2.91 1.42
CA SER A 171 -1.56 -1.76 0.50
C SER A 171 -1.34 -2.16 -0.96
N TYR A 172 -0.48 -3.15 -1.24
CA TYR A 172 -0.14 -3.49 -2.63
C TYR A 172 -1.32 -4.14 -3.36
N ASN A 173 -1.89 -5.21 -2.80
CA ASN A 173 -2.96 -5.98 -3.43
C ASN A 173 -4.20 -5.14 -3.63
N THR A 174 -4.56 -4.37 -2.60
CA THR A 174 -5.82 -3.65 -2.64
C THR A 174 -5.81 -2.51 -3.66
N THR A 175 -4.71 -1.78 -3.71
CA THR A 175 -4.51 -0.67 -4.64
C THR A 175 -4.33 -1.17 -6.07
N MET A 176 -3.56 -2.24 -6.27
CA MET A 176 -3.40 -2.88 -7.59
C MET A 176 -4.76 -3.30 -8.16
N ASN A 177 -5.57 -4.01 -7.38
CA ASN A 177 -6.90 -4.45 -7.82
C ASN A 177 -7.81 -3.24 -8.13
N SER A 178 -7.80 -2.21 -7.28
CA SER A 178 -8.56 -0.99 -7.55
C SER A 178 -8.13 -0.31 -8.85
N MET A 179 -6.83 -0.27 -9.16
CA MET A 179 -6.30 0.28 -10.41
C MET A 179 -6.71 -0.57 -11.61
N CYS A 180 -6.62 -1.89 -11.51
CA CYS A 180 -7.05 -2.82 -12.56
C CYS A 180 -8.51 -2.60 -12.95
N PHE A 181 -9.42 -2.58 -11.97
CA PHE A 181 -10.85 -2.36 -12.24
C PHE A 181 -11.14 -0.96 -12.77
N THR A 182 -10.48 0.07 -12.23
CA THR A 182 -10.64 1.45 -12.72
C THR A 182 -10.20 1.57 -14.19
N LEU A 183 -9.04 0.99 -14.53
CA LEU A 183 -8.52 0.99 -15.89
C LEU A 183 -9.40 0.18 -16.86
N ALA A 184 -9.92 -0.97 -16.41
CA ALA A 184 -10.84 -1.78 -17.20
C ALA A 184 -12.14 -1.01 -17.51
N LEU A 185 -12.75 -0.37 -16.52
CA LEU A 185 -13.95 0.46 -16.70
C LEU A 185 -13.69 1.66 -17.61
N LEU A 186 -12.55 2.34 -17.46
CA LEU A 186 -12.18 3.44 -18.36
C LEU A 186 -11.94 2.95 -19.79
N ALA A 187 -11.42 1.74 -19.99
CA ALA A 187 -11.25 1.17 -21.32
C ALA A 187 -12.59 0.82 -21.99
N GLU A 188 -13.60 0.45 -21.21
CA GLU A 188 -14.95 0.16 -21.69
C GLU A 188 -15.76 1.43 -21.99
N HIS A 189 -15.59 2.49 -21.19
CA HIS A 189 -16.29 3.76 -21.31
C HIS A 189 -15.42 4.86 -21.93
N ARG A 190 -15.29 4.83 -23.27
CA ARG A 190 -14.40 5.72 -24.04
C ARG A 190 -14.70 7.23 -23.85
N ASP A 191 -15.96 7.61 -23.75
CA ASP A 191 -16.41 8.98 -23.50
C ASP A 191 -15.91 9.49 -22.13
N ILE A 192 -16.04 8.65 -21.09
CA ILE A 192 -15.54 8.94 -19.74
C ILE A 192 -14.01 9.02 -19.76
N GLN A 193 -13.33 8.10 -20.45
CA GLN A 193 -11.87 8.10 -20.59
C GLN A 193 -11.35 9.39 -21.23
N ILE A 194 -11.99 9.86 -22.30
CA ILE A 194 -11.62 11.13 -22.96
C ILE A 194 -11.80 12.29 -22.00
N ARG A 195 -12.90 12.31 -21.23
CA ARG A 195 -13.16 13.37 -20.26
C ARG A 195 -12.11 13.41 -19.14
N VAL A 196 -11.76 12.25 -18.56
CA VAL A 196 -10.66 12.13 -17.58
C VAL A 196 -9.33 12.61 -18.17
N ARG A 197 -9.00 12.20 -19.40
CA ARG A 197 -7.77 12.61 -20.08
C ARG A 197 -7.72 14.13 -20.29
N ASN A 198 -8.85 14.75 -20.62
CA ASN A 198 -8.95 16.20 -20.76
C ASN A 198 -8.76 16.92 -19.43
N GLU A 199 -9.40 16.45 -18.35
CA GLU A 199 -9.21 17.00 -17.00
C GLU A 199 -7.73 16.97 -16.59
N ILE A 200 -7.07 15.81 -16.72
CA ILE A 200 -5.65 15.65 -16.39
C ILE A 200 -4.78 16.62 -17.20
N ARG A 201 -5.06 16.76 -18.51
CA ARG A 201 -4.29 17.66 -19.38
C ARG A 201 -4.46 19.12 -18.97
N THR A 202 -5.68 19.55 -18.68
CA THR A 202 -5.96 20.93 -18.24
C THR A 202 -5.31 21.22 -16.90
N ALA A 203 -5.42 20.31 -15.93
CA ALA A 203 -4.79 20.45 -14.63
C ALA A 203 -3.26 20.55 -14.76
N LEU A 204 -2.64 19.69 -15.57
CA LEU A 204 -1.19 19.74 -15.83
C LEU A 204 -0.75 21.06 -16.45
N GLN A 205 -1.50 21.57 -17.44
CA GLN A 205 -1.20 22.85 -18.08
C GLN A 205 -1.24 24.01 -17.08
N ASN A 206 -2.24 24.01 -16.20
CA ASN A 206 -2.39 25.04 -15.16
C ASN A 206 -1.25 24.99 -14.13
N ASN A 207 -0.70 23.79 -13.87
CA ASN A 207 0.37 23.58 -12.90
C ASN A 207 1.78 23.55 -13.52
N GLY A 208 1.98 24.20 -14.67
CA GLY A 208 3.30 24.30 -15.31
C GLY A 208 3.89 22.94 -15.73
N ASN A 209 3.05 21.98 -16.10
CA ASN A 209 3.39 20.60 -16.47
C ASN A 209 4.14 19.81 -15.38
N LYS A 210 3.93 20.15 -14.11
CA LYS A 210 4.48 19.40 -12.98
C LYS A 210 3.39 18.58 -12.30
N PHE A 211 3.71 17.33 -11.95
CA PHE A 211 2.88 16.53 -11.04
C PHE A 211 3.21 16.92 -9.61
N THR A 212 2.34 17.68 -8.96
CA THR A 212 2.44 18.04 -7.53
C THR A 212 1.27 17.45 -6.75
N VAL A 213 1.36 17.44 -5.42
CA VAL A 213 0.24 17.00 -4.57
C VAL A 213 -0.96 17.94 -4.73
N GLU A 214 -0.72 19.22 -4.94
CA GLU A 214 -1.74 20.24 -5.19
C GLU A 214 -2.53 19.93 -6.46
N LEU A 215 -1.86 19.49 -7.53
CA LEU A 215 -2.51 19.06 -8.78
C LEU A 215 -3.56 17.96 -8.55
N LEU A 216 -3.31 17.04 -7.61
CA LEU A 216 -4.24 15.94 -7.35
C LEU A 216 -5.59 16.44 -6.83
N GLN A 217 -5.63 17.59 -6.16
CA GLN A 217 -6.86 18.19 -5.65
C GLN A 217 -7.76 18.70 -6.79
N ASP A 218 -7.17 19.04 -7.94
CA ASP A 218 -7.91 19.51 -9.11
C ASP A 218 -8.53 18.36 -9.94
N LEU A 219 -8.14 17.10 -9.70
CA LEU A 219 -8.58 15.91 -10.45
C LEU A 219 -9.92 15.34 -9.94
N THR A 220 -10.92 16.21 -9.79
CA THR A 220 -12.20 15.87 -9.16
C THR A 220 -13.03 14.84 -9.93
N TYR A 221 -12.96 14.83 -11.26
CA TYR A 221 -13.69 13.89 -12.10
C TYR A 221 -13.03 12.52 -12.10
N LEU A 222 -11.70 12.45 -12.17
CA LEU A 222 -10.96 11.21 -11.95
C LEU A 222 -11.28 10.59 -10.59
N GLU A 223 -11.33 11.39 -9.52
CA GLU A 223 -11.70 10.92 -8.18
C GLU A 223 -13.10 10.29 -8.16
N ARG A 224 -14.08 10.89 -8.85
CA ARG A 224 -15.42 10.32 -9.02
C ARG A 224 -15.39 8.99 -9.76
N CYS A 225 -14.58 8.87 -10.81
CA CYS A 225 -14.43 7.62 -11.57
C CYS A 225 -13.85 6.50 -10.69
N ILE A 226 -12.84 6.81 -9.86
CA ILE A 226 -12.25 5.86 -8.91
C ILE A 226 -13.31 5.43 -7.88
N LYS A 227 -14.05 6.37 -7.31
CA LYS A 227 -15.13 6.09 -6.35
C LYS A 227 -16.22 5.20 -6.97
N GLU A 228 -16.61 5.45 -8.22
CA GLU A 228 -17.60 4.63 -8.91
C GLU A 228 -17.05 3.22 -9.22
N SER A 229 -15.77 3.11 -9.60
CA SER A 229 -15.11 1.81 -9.74
C SER A 229 -15.13 1.02 -8.43
N LEU A 230 -14.85 1.66 -7.30
CA LEU A 230 -14.90 1.02 -5.98
C LEU A 230 -16.32 0.70 -5.52
N ARG A 231 -17.33 1.44 -5.98
CA ARG A 231 -18.74 1.14 -5.73
C ARG A 231 -19.19 -0.12 -6.46
N LEU A 232 -18.75 -0.30 -7.71
CA LEU A 232 -19.08 -1.46 -8.55
C LEU A 232 -18.23 -2.69 -8.21
N TYR A 233 -16.92 -2.48 -8.05
CA TYR A 233 -15.91 -3.50 -7.78
C TYR A 233 -15.13 -3.12 -6.52
N PRO A 234 -15.74 -3.28 -5.33
CA PRO A 234 -15.04 -3.02 -4.08
C PRO A 234 -13.92 -4.06 -3.91
N THR A 235 -12.72 -3.59 -3.58
CA THR A 235 -11.58 -4.47 -3.39
C THR A 235 -11.75 -5.43 -2.20
N ASN A 236 -12.41 -4.96 -1.14
CA ASN A 236 -12.73 -5.75 0.06
C ASN A 236 -14.25 -5.80 0.22
N PHE A 237 -14.83 -6.98 0.08
CA PHE A 237 -16.30 -7.17 0.10
C PHE A 237 -16.90 -7.36 1.49
N MET A 238 -16.07 -7.65 2.50
CA MET A 238 -16.53 -8.00 3.84
C MET A 238 -15.67 -7.35 4.91
N ILE A 239 -16.32 -6.80 5.93
CA ILE A 239 -15.70 -6.31 7.15
C ILE A 239 -16.40 -7.02 8.30
N SER A 240 -15.65 -7.78 9.10
CA SER A 240 -16.17 -8.42 10.31
C SER A 240 -15.90 -7.56 11.55
N ARG A 241 -16.80 -7.69 12.53
CA ARG A 241 -16.70 -7.05 13.85
C ARG A 241 -17.15 -8.05 14.91
N ILE A 242 -16.50 -8.00 16.07
CA ILE A 242 -16.95 -8.71 17.27
C ILE A 242 -17.58 -7.65 18.18
N ILE A 243 -18.82 -7.89 18.59
CA ILE A 243 -19.56 -6.97 19.44
C ILE A 243 -19.14 -7.20 20.89
N GLU A 244 -18.58 -6.18 21.54
CA GLU A 244 -18.18 -6.26 22.95
C GLU A 244 -19.33 -5.94 23.93
N LYS A 245 -20.34 -5.20 23.46
CA LYS A 245 -21.49 -4.75 24.26
C LYS A 245 -22.74 -4.76 23.41
N ASP A 246 -23.88 -5.06 24.02
CA ASP A 246 -25.17 -5.09 23.34
C ASP A 246 -25.41 -3.83 22.51
N LEU A 247 -25.66 -4.03 21.21
CA LEU A 247 -25.88 -2.98 20.23
C LEU A 247 -27.28 -3.10 19.67
N LYS A 248 -28.10 -2.05 19.85
CA LYS A 248 -29.41 -1.96 19.20
C LYS A 248 -29.20 -1.52 17.75
N LEU A 249 -29.46 -2.42 16.80
CA LEU A 249 -29.49 -2.09 15.38
C LEU A 249 -30.81 -1.35 15.07
N SER A 250 -30.73 -0.13 14.54
CA SER A 250 -31.90 0.52 13.94
C SER A 250 -32.18 -0.17 12.60
N ILE A 251 -33.24 -0.96 12.57
CA ILE A 251 -33.79 -1.55 11.34
C ILE A 251 -34.74 -0.53 10.72
#